data_AF-A0A1F3NAC8-F1
#
_entry.id   AF-A0A1F3NAC8-F1
#
_cell.length_a   1.000
_cell.length_b   1.000
_cell.length_c   1.000
_cell.angle_alpha   90.00
_cell.angle_beta   90.00
_cell.angle_gamma   90.00
#
_symmetry.space_group_name_H-M   'P 1'
#
loop_
_entity.id
_entity.type
_entity.pdbx_description
1 polymer ?
#
loop_
_entity_poly.entity_id
_entity_poly.type
_entity_poly.pdbx_seq_one_letter_code
_entity_poly.pdbx_strand_id
1 'polypeptide(L)'
;MKKRDFLKYCSLMAGAMISGRAGAIAAPVKTTSSMKRKSKTMKLTFIPYELQLKHVFTLATSSRTTTPVVLTEIEYDGQKGYGEASMPPYLGESHETVIKFLSQVNLSQFKDPFLIEDIVAYLDGIMPGNYAAKASVDIALHDLVGKLTGKPWFRLWGLDPEKTPFTSFTIGIDTPEVVRQKVAEAEPYKILKVKLGLGNDKEMVETIRSISDKPICVDVNQGWKDRNYALEMAYWLKENNVIFLEQPMPKTMTDDIAWLNANSPVPVVADEALQTIDDLLTMKGVYSAINIKLMKCGGMNAAYKIALMASGMGMKVMIGCMTETSCAISAAAQLSPLAQWADLDGNLLISNDCYEGVTITDGKITLNEKPGIGITEKIKMFHN
;
A
#
# COMPACT_ATOMS: atom_id res chain seq x y z
N MET A 1 -47.79 1.26 33.78
CA MET A 1 -47.78 0.12 32.84
C MET A 1 -46.63 -0.79 33.21
N LYS A 2 -46.94 -2.04 33.61
CA LYS A 2 -46.04 -2.96 34.31
C LYS A 2 -45.87 -4.26 33.51
N LYS A 3 -44.65 -4.81 33.57
CA LYS A 3 -44.21 -6.15 33.17
C LYS A 3 -45.21 -7.24 33.58
N ARG A 4 -45.71 -8.03 32.62
CA ARG A 4 -46.12 -9.47 32.73
C ARG A 4 -46.95 -9.84 31.49
N ASP A 5 -46.33 -10.35 30.42
CA ASP A 5 -47.05 -11.09 29.35
C ASP A 5 -46.11 -11.92 28.45
N PHE A 6 -45.07 -12.55 29.02
CA PHE A 6 -44.12 -13.39 28.24
C PHE A 6 -44.24 -14.90 28.51
N LEU A 7 -45.27 -15.36 29.22
CA LEU A 7 -45.31 -16.74 29.76
C LEU A 7 -46.59 -17.52 29.44
N LYS A 8 -47.28 -17.20 28.34
CA LYS A 8 -48.57 -17.84 27.98
C LYS A 8 -48.60 -18.75 26.74
N TYR A 9 -47.47 -19.05 26.10
CA TYR A 9 -47.49 -19.88 24.86
C TYR A 9 -46.59 -21.12 24.84
N CYS A 10 -46.11 -21.61 25.98
CA CYS A 10 -45.43 -22.92 26.06
C CYS A 10 -46.13 -23.84 27.06
N SER A 11 -47.27 -24.40 26.69
CA SER A 11 -47.79 -25.65 27.26
C SER A 11 -49.07 -26.05 26.56
N LEU A 12 -48.96 -27.03 25.65
CA LEU A 12 -49.95 -28.09 25.37
C LEU A 12 -49.52 -28.81 24.09
N MET A 13 -48.92 -29.99 24.25
CA MET A 13 -49.33 -31.24 23.60
C MET A 13 -48.23 -32.28 23.82
N ALA A 14 -48.45 -33.10 24.85
CA ALA A 14 -47.77 -34.37 25.04
C ALA A 14 -48.81 -35.50 24.89
N GLY A 15 -48.47 -36.52 24.08
CA GLY A 15 -48.90 -37.90 24.33
C GLY A 15 -49.73 -38.62 23.25
N ALA A 16 -49.07 -39.47 22.45
CA ALA A 16 -49.39 -40.89 22.11
C ALA A 16 -48.66 -41.28 20.79
N MET A 17 -47.54 -42.05 20.79
CA MET A 17 -47.41 -43.54 20.75
C MET A 17 -48.08 -44.18 19.50
N ILE A 18 -47.49 -45.01 18.62
CA ILE A 18 -46.37 -45.99 18.65
C ILE A 18 -45.98 -46.44 17.20
N SER A 19 -44.75 -46.99 17.07
CA SER A 19 -44.23 -48.01 16.13
C SER A 19 -43.44 -47.61 14.87
N GLY A 20 -42.15 -48.02 14.86
CA GLY A 20 -41.29 -47.98 13.67
C GLY A 20 -39.81 -48.35 13.94
N ARG A 21 -39.56 -49.63 14.23
CA ARG A 21 -38.30 -50.42 14.03
C ARG A 21 -36.91 -49.80 14.26
N ALA A 22 -36.28 -50.29 15.33
CA ALA A 22 -34.97 -50.97 15.43
C ALA A 22 -33.77 -50.56 14.54
N GLY A 23 -32.67 -50.19 15.22
CA GLY A 23 -31.33 -50.71 14.89
C GLY A 23 -30.28 -49.70 14.46
N ALA A 24 -29.65 -49.00 15.40
CA ALA A 24 -28.30 -48.47 15.21
C ALA A 24 -27.53 -48.52 16.54
N ILE A 25 -26.55 -49.42 16.59
CA ILE A 25 -25.60 -49.59 17.68
C ILE A 25 -24.70 -48.35 17.69
N ALA A 26 -24.75 -47.56 18.78
CA ALA A 26 -23.81 -46.46 18.99
C ALA A 26 -22.43 -47.04 19.32
N ALA A 27 -21.49 -46.93 18.38
CA ALA A 27 -20.09 -47.26 18.62
C ALA A 27 -19.45 -46.21 19.57
N PRO A 28 -18.57 -46.61 20.50
CA PRO A 28 -17.89 -45.66 21.37
C PRO A 28 -16.93 -44.82 20.55
N VAL A 29 -17.05 -43.49 20.67
CA VAL A 29 -16.10 -42.53 20.13
C VAL A 29 -14.75 -42.79 20.81
N LYS A 30 -13.79 -43.32 20.05
CA LYS A 30 -12.39 -43.40 20.47
C LYS A 30 -11.89 -41.98 20.69
N THR A 31 -11.62 -41.62 21.94
CA THR A 31 -10.81 -40.47 22.30
C THR A 31 -9.43 -40.64 21.69
N THR A 32 -9.21 -40.00 20.55
CA THR A 32 -7.89 -39.92 19.93
C THR A 32 -6.95 -39.17 20.86
N SER A 33 -5.79 -39.77 21.05
CA SER A 33 -4.67 -39.31 21.85
C SER A 33 -4.40 -37.82 21.69
N SER A 34 -4.10 -37.16 22.82
CA SER A 34 -3.59 -35.80 22.83
C SER A 34 -2.23 -35.78 22.12
N MET A 35 -2.22 -35.52 20.82
CA MET A 35 -1.04 -34.98 20.17
C MET A 35 -0.68 -33.70 20.93
N LYS A 36 0.54 -33.65 21.48
CA LYS A 36 1.12 -32.42 22.05
C LYS A 36 0.97 -31.33 20.99
N ARG A 37 -0.03 -30.44 21.15
CA ARG A 37 -0.18 -29.24 20.34
C ARG A 37 1.11 -28.46 20.55
N LYS A 38 2.01 -28.43 19.57
CA LYS A 38 3.13 -27.48 19.57
C LYS A 38 2.51 -26.10 19.81
N SER A 39 3.11 -25.34 20.72
CA SER A 39 2.70 -23.96 20.96
C SER A 39 2.72 -23.24 19.61
N LYS A 40 1.56 -22.73 19.18
CA LYS A 40 1.43 -21.97 17.93
C LYS A 40 1.94 -20.56 18.20
N THR A 41 3.22 -20.33 17.93
CA THR A 41 3.87 -19.02 18.09
C THR A 41 4.23 -18.48 16.73
N MET A 42 4.03 -17.18 16.53
CA MET A 42 4.53 -16.50 15.33
C MET A 42 6.05 -16.39 15.39
N LYS A 43 6.72 -16.76 14.28
CA LYS A 43 8.16 -16.61 14.11
C LYS A 43 8.44 -15.61 13.00
N LEU A 44 9.11 -14.51 13.32
CA LEU A 44 9.58 -13.52 12.36
C LEU A 44 10.99 -13.90 11.87
N THR A 45 11.18 -13.91 10.56
CA THR A 45 12.48 -14.00 9.89
C THR A 45 12.61 -12.82 8.92
N PHE A 46 13.82 -12.28 8.75
CA PHE A 46 14.04 -11.17 7.83
C PHE A 46 15.44 -11.21 7.23
N ILE A 47 15.59 -10.69 6.01
CA ILE A 47 16.86 -10.62 5.30
C ILE A 47 17.02 -9.27 4.59
N PRO A 48 18.22 -8.65 4.61
CA PRO A 48 18.50 -7.53 3.74
C PRO A 48 18.54 -7.98 2.28
N TYR A 49 18.04 -7.13 1.40
CA TYR A 49 18.05 -7.33 -0.04
C TYR A 49 18.30 -5.99 -0.74
N GLU A 50 18.84 -6.02 -1.95
CA GLU A 50 19.10 -4.81 -2.73
C GLU A 50 18.44 -4.92 -4.09
N LEU A 51 17.48 -4.03 -4.36
CA LEU A 51 16.80 -3.95 -5.64
C LEU A 51 17.69 -3.27 -6.66
N GLN A 52 17.80 -3.87 -7.83
CA GLN A 52 18.59 -3.38 -8.96
C GLN A 52 17.65 -2.69 -9.95
N LEU A 53 17.81 -1.38 -10.14
CA LEU A 53 16.97 -0.61 -11.06
C LEU A 53 17.36 -0.90 -12.50
N LYS A 54 16.36 -1.02 -13.40
CA LYS A 54 16.60 -1.20 -14.84
C LYS A 54 17.28 0.00 -15.48
N HIS A 55 16.97 1.20 -14.98
CA HIS A 55 17.51 2.48 -15.43
C HIS A 55 17.86 3.34 -14.21
N VAL A 56 18.73 4.33 -14.40
CA VAL A 56 18.98 5.36 -13.38
C VAL A 56 17.65 6.07 -13.09
N PHE A 57 17.29 6.13 -11.81
CA PHE A 57 16.10 6.82 -11.35
C PHE A 57 16.48 8.16 -10.73
N THR A 58 16.17 9.24 -11.46
CA THR A 58 16.49 10.62 -11.09
C THR A 58 15.24 11.35 -10.61
N LEU A 59 15.36 11.92 -9.41
CA LEU A 59 14.42 12.83 -8.76
C LEU A 59 15.03 14.24 -8.70
N ALA A 60 14.24 15.24 -8.31
CA ALA A 60 14.74 16.61 -8.13
C ALA A 60 15.88 16.73 -7.09
N THR A 61 16.00 15.77 -6.16
CA THR A 61 16.96 15.82 -5.06
C THR A 61 18.12 14.82 -5.17
N SER A 62 17.99 13.76 -5.98
CA SER A 62 18.97 12.66 -6.03
C SER A 62 18.77 11.73 -7.24
N SER A 63 19.82 10.99 -7.58
CA SER A 63 19.78 9.90 -8.56
C SER A 63 20.29 8.61 -7.93
N ARG A 64 19.72 7.45 -8.31
CA ARG A 64 20.15 6.13 -7.81
C ARG A 64 20.00 5.04 -8.86
N THR A 65 20.75 3.95 -8.67
CA THR A 65 20.68 2.70 -9.46
C THR A 65 20.22 1.50 -8.64
N THR A 66 20.15 1.63 -7.31
CA THR A 66 19.67 0.57 -6.42
C THR A 66 18.69 1.13 -5.39
N THR A 67 17.94 0.25 -4.73
CA THR A 67 17.13 0.61 -3.55
C THR A 67 17.30 -0.47 -2.48
N PRO A 68 17.76 -0.12 -1.26
CA PRO A 68 17.90 -1.09 -0.19
C PRO A 68 16.52 -1.46 0.35
N VAL A 69 16.29 -2.76 0.53
CA VAL A 69 15.05 -3.28 1.14
C VAL A 69 15.36 -4.35 2.18
N VAL A 70 14.40 -4.62 3.08
CA VAL A 70 14.42 -5.80 3.94
C VAL A 70 13.17 -6.62 3.66
N LEU A 71 13.35 -7.89 3.32
CA LEU A 71 12.25 -8.83 3.14
C LEU A 71 11.95 -9.49 4.48
N THR A 72 10.67 -9.68 4.80
CA THR A 72 10.21 -10.31 6.04
C THR A 72 9.31 -11.52 5.76
N GLU A 73 9.36 -12.50 6.66
CA GLU A 73 8.49 -13.67 6.69
C GLU A 73 7.96 -13.87 8.12
N ILE A 74 6.65 -14.03 8.27
CA ILE A 74 6.02 -14.46 9.52
C ILE A 74 5.44 -15.85 9.31
N GLU A 75 5.94 -16.83 10.06
CA GLU A 75 5.42 -18.20 10.06
C GLU A 75 4.47 -18.42 11.24
N TYR A 76 3.31 -19.01 10.99
CA TYR A 76 2.34 -19.47 11.99
C TYR A 76 1.55 -20.68 11.49
N ASP A 77 1.52 -21.76 12.28
CA ASP A 77 0.76 -22.98 11.98
C ASP A 77 1.04 -23.58 10.59
N GLY A 78 2.30 -23.51 10.15
CA GLY A 78 2.74 -23.98 8.84
C GLY A 78 2.38 -23.06 7.67
N GLN A 79 1.73 -21.92 7.93
CA GLN A 79 1.48 -20.87 6.95
C GLN A 79 2.50 -19.74 7.08
N LYS A 80 2.81 -19.09 5.97
CA LYS A 80 3.80 -18.02 5.87
C LYS A 80 3.18 -16.78 5.24
N GLY A 81 3.33 -15.63 5.88
CA GLY A 81 3.05 -14.31 5.32
C GLY A 81 4.35 -13.57 5.02
N TYR A 82 4.39 -12.79 3.94
CA TYR A 82 5.57 -12.05 3.52
C TYR A 82 5.34 -10.55 3.54
N GLY A 83 6.39 -9.79 3.83
CA GLY A 83 6.38 -8.34 3.82
C GLY A 83 7.71 -7.78 3.35
N GLU A 84 7.74 -6.46 3.21
CA GLU A 84 8.89 -5.74 2.67
C GLU A 84 8.98 -4.36 3.33
N ALA A 85 10.20 -3.96 3.70
CA ALA A 85 10.56 -2.60 4.05
C ALA A 85 11.40 -2.03 2.90
N SER A 86 10.85 -1.09 2.12
CA SER A 86 11.63 -0.35 1.12
C SER A 86 12.12 0.98 1.66
N MET A 87 13.41 1.28 1.46
CA MET A 87 14.10 2.39 2.12
C MET A 87 14.83 3.27 1.11
N PRO A 88 14.11 4.01 0.23
CA PRO A 88 14.75 5.04 -0.56
C PRO A 88 15.39 6.09 0.38
N PRO A 89 16.57 6.66 0.05
CA PRO A 89 17.38 7.45 0.97
C PRO A 89 16.67 8.62 1.67
N TYR A 90 15.66 9.23 1.02
CA TYR A 90 14.94 10.37 1.58
C TYR A 90 14.07 10.04 2.80
N LEU A 91 13.70 8.77 3.00
CA LEU A 91 12.98 8.34 4.21
C LEU A 91 13.88 8.31 5.44
N GLY A 92 15.20 8.32 5.26
CA GLY A 92 16.18 8.29 6.35
C GLY A 92 16.35 6.93 7.03
N GLU A 93 15.57 5.92 6.65
CA GLU A 93 15.76 4.53 7.08
C GLU A 93 16.84 3.82 6.23
N SER A 94 17.49 2.84 6.83
CA SER A 94 18.57 2.03 6.25
C SER A 94 18.50 0.58 6.73
N HIS A 95 19.23 -0.34 6.08
CA HIS A 95 19.34 -1.74 6.54
C HIS A 95 19.69 -1.82 8.03
N GLU A 96 20.62 -1.00 8.52
CA GLU A 96 21.01 -0.98 9.93
C GLU A 96 19.83 -0.64 10.84
N THR A 97 19.11 0.44 10.55
CA THR A 97 17.97 0.88 11.38
C THR A 97 16.84 -0.13 11.38
N VAL A 98 16.50 -0.69 10.21
CA VAL A 98 15.41 -1.66 10.06
C VAL A 98 15.79 -3.00 10.71
N ILE A 99 17.00 -3.51 10.50
CA ILE A 99 17.46 -4.75 11.15
C ILE A 99 17.47 -4.59 12.67
N LYS A 100 17.91 -3.43 13.18
CA LYS A 100 17.91 -3.13 14.62
C LYS A 100 16.49 -3.10 15.18
N PHE A 101 15.53 -2.53 14.46
CA PHE A 101 14.12 -2.54 14.85
C PHE A 101 13.57 -3.98 14.85
N LEU A 102 13.69 -4.69 13.74
CA LEU A 102 13.13 -6.04 13.56
C LEU A 102 13.73 -7.06 14.54
N SER A 103 14.99 -6.89 14.94
CA SER A 103 15.64 -7.75 15.96
C SER A 103 15.03 -7.61 17.36
N GLN A 104 14.30 -6.52 17.63
CA GLN A 104 13.58 -6.29 18.90
C GLN A 104 12.14 -6.78 18.85
N VAL A 105 11.63 -7.15 17.67
CA VAL A 105 10.26 -7.61 17.48
C VAL A 105 10.12 -9.04 17.99
N ASN A 106 9.35 -9.23 19.06
CA ASN A 106 9.02 -10.53 19.62
C ASN A 106 7.56 -10.90 19.32
N LEU A 107 7.29 -11.51 18.16
CA LEU A 107 5.94 -11.94 17.81
C LEU A 107 5.48 -13.19 18.58
N SER A 108 6.39 -13.93 19.23
CA SER A 108 6.05 -15.17 19.94
C SER A 108 5.14 -14.96 21.15
N GLN A 109 5.05 -13.72 21.66
CA GLN A 109 4.14 -13.35 22.74
C GLN A 109 2.66 -13.32 22.30
N PHE A 110 2.40 -13.16 21.00
CA PHE A 110 1.07 -13.14 20.44
C PHE A 110 0.67 -14.54 19.98
N LYS A 111 -0.46 -15.02 20.49
CA LYS A 111 -1.00 -16.37 20.17
C LYS A 111 -1.96 -16.37 18.99
N ASP A 112 -2.48 -15.20 18.66
CA ASP A 112 -3.52 -15.00 17.67
C ASP A 112 -3.08 -13.95 16.64
N PRO A 113 -2.77 -14.35 15.39
CA PRO A 113 -2.35 -13.41 14.35
C PRO A 113 -3.50 -12.48 13.89
N PHE A 114 -4.75 -12.77 14.24
CA PHE A 114 -5.90 -11.96 13.85
C PHE A 114 -6.01 -10.65 14.67
N LEU A 115 -5.29 -10.53 15.78
CA LEU A 115 -5.23 -9.32 16.60
C LEU A 115 -4.24 -8.29 16.02
N ILE A 116 -4.45 -7.92 14.75
CA ILE A 116 -3.56 -7.02 14.01
C ILE A 116 -3.40 -5.68 14.73
N GLU A 117 -4.48 -5.10 15.24
CA GLU A 117 -4.45 -3.83 15.98
C GLU A 117 -3.52 -3.89 17.20
N ASP A 118 -3.59 -4.97 17.98
CA ASP A 118 -2.75 -5.14 19.18
C ASP A 118 -1.27 -5.31 18.80
N ILE A 119 -1.00 -6.04 17.71
CA ILE A 119 0.36 -6.27 17.21
C ILE A 119 0.95 -4.96 16.67
N VAL A 120 0.20 -4.19 15.88
CA VAL A 120 0.63 -2.89 15.36
C VAL A 120 0.89 -1.90 16.50
N ALA A 121 -0.01 -1.84 17.49
CA ALA A 121 0.20 -0.99 18.67
C ALA A 121 1.47 -1.38 19.46
N TYR A 122 1.77 -2.69 19.54
CA TYR A 122 3.04 -3.15 20.10
C TYR A 122 4.25 -2.68 19.29
N LEU A 123 4.21 -2.79 17.95
CA LEU A 123 5.29 -2.32 17.08
C LEU A 123 5.54 -0.82 17.26
N ASP A 124 4.49 -0.02 17.41
CA ASP A 124 4.60 1.41 17.68
C ASP A 124 5.26 1.71 19.03
N GLY A 125 5.06 0.85 20.02
CA GLY A 125 5.69 0.95 21.34
C GLY A 125 7.18 0.58 21.39
N ILE A 126 7.74 -0.07 20.36
CA ILE A 126 9.16 -0.47 20.34
C ILE A 126 10.06 0.75 20.12
N MET A 127 9.78 1.55 19.09
CA MET A 127 10.59 2.70 18.72
C MET A 127 9.78 3.71 17.90
N PRO A 128 9.97 5.03 18.12
CA PRO A 128 9.39 6.05 17.24
C PRO A 128 9.95 5.94 15.82
N GLY A 129 9.18 6.38 14.82
CA GLY A 129 9.55 6.27 13.41
C GLY A 129 9.62 4.81 12.95
N ASN A 130 10.65 4.48 12.16
CA ASN A 130 10.88 3.15 11.58
C ASN A 130 9.66 2.61 10.81
N TYR A 131 9.01 3.49 10.04
CA TYR A 131 7.75 3.17 9.39
C TYR A 131 7.93 2.12 8.30
N ALA A 132 9.05 2.09 7.59
CA ALA A 132 9.33 1.02 6.63
C ALA A 132 9.49 -0.33 7.36
N ALA A 133 10.20 -0.36 8.50
CA ALA A 133 10.29 -1.58 9.31
C ALA A 133 8.93 -2.07 9.80
N LYS A 134 8.11 -1.17 10.35
CA LYS A 134 6.74 -1.47 10.82
C LYS A 134 5.86 -1.96 9.67
N ALA A 135 5.92 -1.30 8.52
CA ALA A 135 5.20 -1.68 7.31
C ALA A 135 5.54 -3.11 6.90
N SER A 136 6.81 -3.52 6.96
CA SER A 136 7.19 -4.89 6.60
C SER A 136 6.57 -5.97 7.49
N VAL A 137 6.40 -5.70 8.80
CA VAL A 137 5.74 -6.64 9.72
C VAL A 137 4.23 -6.61 9.51
N ASP A 138 3.64 -5.42 9.35
CA ASP A 138 2.22 -5.25 9.10
C ASP A 138 1.78 -5.93 7.79
N ILE A 139 2.52 -5.74 6.69
CA ILE A 139 2.26 -6.41 5.40
C ILE A 139 2.35 -7.93 5.55
N ALA A 140 3.39 -8.45 6.21
CA ALA A 140 3.55 -9.88 6.45
C ALA A 140 2.42 -10.47 7.28
N LEU A 141 1.94 -9.71 8.28
CA LEU A 141 0.82 -10.13 9.12
C LEU A 141 -0.50 -10.15 8.34
N HIS A 142 -0.74 -9.14 7.52
CA HIS A 142 -1.88 -9.13 6.61
C HIS A 142 -1.80 -10.33 5.65
N ASP A 143 -0.69 -10.54 4.97
CA ASP A 143 -0.53 -11.68 4.07
C ASP A 143 -0.80 -13.02 4.76
N LEU A 144 -0.26 -13.22 5.97
CA LEU A 144 -0.50 -14.40 6.80
C LEU A 144 -2.00 -14.57 7.14
N VAL A 145 -2.65 -13.53 7.64
CA VAL A 145 -4.07 -13.58 8.03
C VAL A 145 -4.98 -13.83 6.83
N GLY A 146 -4.72 -13.17 5.69
CA GLY A 146 -5.47 -13.43 4.47
C GLY A 146 -5.29 -14.86 3.97
N LYS A 147 -4.08 -15.44 4.10
CA LYS A 147 -3.83 -16.86 3.80
C LYS A 147 -4.54 -17.81 4.76
N LEU A 148 -4.53 -17.53 6.07
CA LEU A 148 -5.26 -18.31 7.08
C LEU A 148 -6.77 -18.29 6.87
N THR A 149 -7.32 -17.19 6.34
CA THR A 149 -8.75 -17.05 6.01
C THR A 149 -9.10 -17.51 4.59
N GLY A 150 -8.09 -17.79 3.75
CA GLY A 150 -8.29 -18.16 2.36
C GLY A 150 -8.88 -17.02 1.50
N LYS A 151 -8.66 -15.76 1.86
CA LYS A 151 -9.22 -14.58 1.17
C LYS A 151 -8.18 -13.47 0.96
N PRO A 152 -8.24 -12.73 -0.16
CA PRO A 152 -7.48 -11.49 -0.33
C PRO A 152 -8.06 -10.36 0.51
N TRP A 153 -7.23 -9.36 0.85
CA TRP A 153 -7.63 -8.27 1.74
C TRP A 153 -8.68 -7.33 1.16
N PHE A 154 -8.67 -7.06 -0.15
CA PHE A 154 -9.73 -6.25 -0.75
C PHE A 154 -11.12 -6.88 -0.50
N ARG A 155 -11.23 -8.22 -0.47
CA ARG A 155 -12.48 -8.92 -0.12
C ARG A 155 -12.78 -8.82 1.38
N LEU A 156 -11.77 -8.99 2.24
CA LEU A 156 -11.94 -8.89 3.70
C LEU A 156 -12.38 -7.49 4.15
N TRP A 157 -11.93 -6.44 3.46
CA TRP A 157 -12.38 -5.06 3.66
C TRP A 157 -13.68 -4.71 2.92
N GLY A 158 -14.24 -5.63 2.12
CA GLY A 158 -15.47 -5.39 1.36
C GLY A 158 -15.30 -4.38 0.21
N LEU A 159 -14.09 -4.26 -0.33
CA LEU A 159 -13.76 -3.38 -1.43
C LEU A 159 -14.10 -4.02 -2.79
N ASP A 160 -14.53 -3.17 -3.72
CA ASP A 160 -14.94 -3.58 -5.07
C ASP A 160 -13.76 -3.51 -6.04
N PRO A 161 -13.25 -4.64 -6.56
CA PRO A 161 -12.11 -4.64 -7.48
C PRO A 161 -12.42 -3.94 -8.81
N GLU A 162 -13.69 -3.73 -9.17
CA GLU A 162 -14.04 -2.96 -10.37
C GLU A 162 -13.74 -1.46 -10.22
N LYS A 163 -13.53 -0.98 -8.99
CA LYS A 163 -13.21 0.43 -8.69
C LYS A 163 -11.72 0.73 -8.67
N THR A 164 -10.85 -0.20 -9.00
CA THR A 164 -9.41 0.08 -9.07
C THR A 164 -9.12 1.19 -10.11
N PRO A 165 -8.20 2.13 -9.83
CA PRO A 165 -7.87 3.19 -10.76
C PRO A 165 -6.92 2.70 -11.86
N PHE A 166 -6.78 3.52 -12.90
CA PHE A 166 -5.59 3.44 -13.74
C PHE A 166 -4.36 3.81 -12.90
N THR A 167 -3.29 3.03 -13.05
CA THR A 167 -2.00 3.38 -12.46
C THR A 167 -1.18 4.19 -13.45
N SER A 168 -0.34 5.09 -12.95
CA SER A 168 0.67 5.78 -13.75
C SER A 168 1.91 4.92 -13.97
N PHE A 169 2.69 5.26 -15.00
CA PHE A 169 4.08 4.84 -15.16
C PHE A 169 5.01 6.04 -15.04
N THR A 170 6.04 5.93 -14.21
CA THR A 170 6.93 7.04 -13.87
C THR A 170 8.03 7.25 -14.91
N ILE A 171 8.12 8.48 -15.37
CA ILE A 171 9.20 9.02 -16.22
C ILE A 171 10.02 9.97 -15.35
N GLY A 172 11.22 9.51 -14.97
CA GLY A 172 12.21 10.34 -14.27
C GLY A 172 12.78 11.45 -15.15
N ILE A 173 13.37 12.48 -14.52
CA ILE A 173 14.02 13.60 -15.23
C ILE A 173 15.22 13.07 -16.00
N ASP A 174 15.27 13.34 -17.30
CA ASP A 174 16.27 12.76 -18.21
C ASP A 174 16.40 13.57 -19.51
N THR A 175 17.26 13.15 -20.44
CA THR A 175 17.34 13.79 -21.76
C THR A 175 16.09 13.48 -22.61
N PRO A 176 15.75 14.32 -23.61
CA PRO A 176 14.60 14.08 -24.47
C PRO A 176 14.59 12.69 -25.13
N GLU A 177 15.75 12.15 -25.50
CA GLU A 177 15.89 10.81 -26.10
C GLU A 177 15.45 9.71 -25.13
N VAL A 178 15.92 9.78 -23.88
CA VAL A 178 15.59 8.80 -22.85
C VAL A 178 14.12 8.93 -22.43
N VAL A 179 13.60 10.16 -22.37
CA VAL A 179 12.16 10.40 -22.13
C VAL A 179 11.33 9.71 -23.22
N ARG A 180 11.67 9.88 -24.50
CA ARG A 180 10.95 9.22 -25.60
C ARG A 180 10.99 7.69 -25.50
N GLN A 181 12.13 7.12 -25.10
CA GLN A 181 12.23 5.69 -24.85
C GLN A 181 11.31 5.23 -23.71
N LYS A 182 11.34 5.93 -22.56
CA LYS A 182 10.50 5.59 -21.39
C LYS A 182 9.01 5.70 -21.69
N VAL A 183 8.59 6.69 -22.50
CA VAL A 183 7.18 6.80 -22.96
C VAL A 183 6.78 5.58 -23.80
N ALA A 184 7.66 5.06 -24.64
CA ALA A 184 7.38 3.86 -25.42
C ALA A 184 7.30 2.60 -24.53
N GLU A 185 8.15 2.49 -23.51
CA GLU A 185 8.07 1.42 -22.50
C GLU A 185 6.78 1.46 -21.68
N ALA A 186 6.21 2.67 -21.49
CA ALA A 186 4.95 2.91 -20.80
C ALA A 186 3.71 2.59 -21.65
N GLU A 187 3.84 1.90 -22.79
CA GLU A 187 2.71 1.69 -23.69
C GLU A 187 1.47 1.02 -23.05
N PRO A 188 1.62 0.00 -22.18
CA PRO A 188 0.49 -0.61 -21.47
C PRO A 188 -0.29 0.34 -20.56
N TYR A 189 0.27 1.51 -20.25
CA TYR A 189 -0.30 2.49 -19.32
C TYR A 189 -1.14 3.53 -20.02
N LYS A 190 -2.16 4.01 -19.30
CA LYS A 190 -3.04 5.09 -19.78
C LYS A 190 -2.69 6.46 -19.18
N ILE A 191 -1.84 6.50 -18.14
CA ILE A 191 -1.41 7.73 -17.46
C ILE A 191 0.11 7.69 -17.31
N LEU A 192 0.77 8.82 -17.55
CA LEU A 192 2.21 8.99 -17.35
C LEU A 192 2.44 9.87 -16.13
N LYS A 193 3.31 9.44 -15.20
CA LYS A 193 3.79 10.28 -14.10
C LYS A 193 5.11 10.90 -14.50
N VAL A 194 5.21 12.23 -14.48
CA VAL A 194 6.39 12.95 -14.96
C VAL A 194 7.03 13.68 -13.80
N LYS A 195 8.32 13.37 -13.55
CA LYS A 195 9.12 14.06 -12.55
C LYS A 195 9.54 15.43 -13.08
N LEU A 196 9.36 16.47 -12.28
CA LEU A 196 9.73 17.87 -12.57
C LEU A 196 10.53 18.46 -11.40
N GLY A 197 10.95 19.73 -11.52
CA GLY A 197 11.55 20.49 -10.42
C GLY A 197 13.04 20.78 -10.58
N LEU A 198 13.62 20.58 -11.77
CA LEU A 198 15.03 20.88 -12.08
C LEU A 198 15.22 22.00 -13.12
N GLY A 199 14.14 22.71 -13.47
CA GLY A 199 14.20 23.89 -14.34
C GLY A 199 14.04 23.61 -15.84
N ASN A 200 14.10 22.34 -16.26
CA ASN A 200 13.76 21.89 -17.62
C ASN A 200 12.32 21.34 -17.71
N ASP A 201 11.44 21.79 -16.82
CA ASP A 201 10.10 21.21 -16.63
C ASP A 201 9.23 21.27 -17.89
N LYS A 202 9.28 22.38 -18.64
CA LYS A 202 8.53 22.53 -19.90
C LYS A 202 9.07 21.60 -20.99
N GLU A 203 10.39 21.48 -21.13
CA GLU A 203 11.03 20.60 -22.12
C GLU A 203 10.65 19.12 -21.89
N MET A 204 10.60 18.68 -20.62
CA MET A 204 10.14 17.34 -20.26
C MET A 204 8.72 17.08 -20.77
N VAL A 205 7.79 18.00 -20.49
CA VAL A 205 6.39 17.85 -20.88
C VAL A 205 6.21 17.98 -22.39
N GLU A 206 6.85 18.95 -23.03
CA GLU A 206 6.82 19.15 -24.49
C GLU A 206 7.38 17.94 -25.24
N THR A 207 8.46 17.34 -24.74
CA THR A 207 9.02 16.10 -25.31
C THR A 207 7.99 14.99 -25.29
N ILE A 208 7.27 14.80 -24.18
CA ILE A 208 6.23 13.77 -24.08
C ILE A 208 5.06 14.11 -25.01
N ARG A 209 4.62 15.37 -25.05
CA ARG A 209 3.53 15.83 -25.94
C ARG A 209 3.88 15.65 -27.42
N SER A 210 5.15 15.68 -27.79
CA SER A 210 5.57 15.45 -29.17
C SER A 210 5.31 14.02 -29.68
N ILE A 211 5.08 13.06 -28.77
CA ILE A 211 4.90 11.63 -29.10
C ILE A 211 3.71 10.95 -28.42
N SER A 212 2.97 11.63 -27.53
CA SER A 212 1.87 11.03 -26.78
C SER A 212 0.83 12.06 -26.35
N ASP A 213 -0.44 11.67 -26.42
CA ASP A 213 -1.58 12.43 -25.91
C ASP A 213 -2.10 11.93 -24.56
N LYS A 214 -1.50 10.87 -23.98
CA LYS A 214 -1.92 10.29 -22.69
C LYS A 214 -1.97 11.37 -21.60
N PRO A 215 -2.96 11.34 -20.68
CA PRO A 215 -2.97 12.19 -19.50
C PRO A 215 -1.66 12.11 -18.71
N ILE A 216 -1.20 13.24 -18.18
CA ILE A 216 0.00 13.33 -17.34
C ILE A 216 -0.43 13.65 -15.90
N CYS A 217 0.17 12.98 -14.93
CA CYS A 217 0.31 13.56 -13.59
C CYS A 217 1.76 13.99 -13.39
N VAL A 218 1.98 15.08 -12.66
CA VAL A 218 3.34 15.55 -12.40
C VAL A 218 3.67 15.46 -10.92
N ASP A 219 4.92 15.16 -10.63
CA ASP A 219 5.46 15.17 -9.28
C ASP A 219 6.75 15.99 -9.27
N VAL A 220 6.70 17.11 -8.57
CA VAL A 220 7.79 18.11 -8.55
C VAL A 220 8.78 17.82 -7.41
N ASN A 221 8.45 16.90 -6.50
CA ASN A 221 9.24 16.55 -5.32
C ASN A 221 9.82 17.79 -4.60
N GLN A 222 8.96 18.77 -4.32
CA GLN A 222 9.28 20.01 -3.58
C GLN A 222 10.18 21.01 -4.34
N GLY A 223 10.32 20.87 -5.67
CA GLY A 223 11.26 21.65 -6.46
C GLY A 223 10.88 23.12 -6.67
N TRP A 224 9.60 23.48 -6.74
CA TRP A 224 9.19 24.88 -6.94
C TRP A 224 9.23 25.66 -5.63
N LYS A 225 9.84 26.86 -5.65
CA LYS A 225 10.03 27.70 -4.46
C LYS A 225 9.33 29.05 -4.51
N ASP A 226 8.74 29.40 -5.65
CA ASP A 226 7.93 30.60 -5.82
C ASP A 226 6.49 30.20 -6.17
N ARG A 227 5.53 30.70 -5.38
CA ARG A 227 4.12 30.34 -5.53
C ARG A 227 3.48 30.89 -6.80
N ASN A 228 3.95 32.02 -7.31
CA ASN A 228 3.39 32.62 -8.52
C ASN A 228 3.85 31.84 -9.75
N TYR A 229 5.13 31.46 -9.78
CA TYR A 229 5.67 30.53 -10.77
C TYR A 229 4.93 29.18 -10.73
N ALA A 230 4.71 28.63 -9.53
CA ALA A 230 3.96 27.38 -9.38
C ALA A 230 2.53 27.49 -9.95
N LEU A 231 1.86 28.64 -9.76
CA LEU A 231 0.53 28.87 -10.31
C LEU A 231 0.56 29.02 -11.84
N GLU A 232 1.51 29.78 -12.39
CA GLU A 232 1.70 29.90 -13.85
C GLU A 232 1.94 28.53 -14.48
N MET A 233 2.84 27.73 -13.89
CA MET A 233 3.09 26.37 -14.33
C MET A 233 1.84 25.50 -14.20
N ALA A 234 1.04 25.62 -13.15
CA ALA A 234 -0.20 24.86 -13.01
C ALA A 234 -1.18 25.10 -14.18
N TYR A 235 -1.33 26.34 -14.64
CA TYR A 235 -2.14 26.67 -15.82
C TYR A 235 -1.56 26.11 -17.11
N TRP A 236 -0.26 26.31 -17.34
CA TRP A 236 0.41 25.76 -18.52
C TRP A 236 0.33 24.22 -18.56
N LEU A 237 0.50 23.56 -17.41
CA LEU A 237 0.38 22.11 -17.29
C LEU A 237 -1.06 21.65 -17.55
N LYS A 238 -2.07 22.39 -17.07
CA LYS A 238 -3.48 22.09 -17.37
C LYS A 238 -3.75 22.06 -18.88
N GLU A 239 -3.20 23.03 -19.62
CA GLU A 239 -3.31 23.10 -21.09
C GLU A 239 -2.62 21.91 -21.78
N ASN A 240 -1.62 21.31 -21.13
CA ASN A 240 -0.89 20.13 -21.60
C ASN A 240 -1.45 18.81 -21.05
N ASN A 241 -2.75 18.75 -20.74
CA ASN A 241 -3.47 17.56 -20.27
C ASN A 241 -2.91 16.97 -18.96
N VAL A 242 -2.40 17.83 -18.06
CA VAL A 242 -2.03 17.41 -16.71
C VAL A 242 -3.28 17.31 -15.82
N ILE A 243 -3.39 16.22 -15.08
CA ILE A 243 -4.57 15.89 -14.25
C ILE A 243 -4.41 16.24 -12.78
N PHE A 244 -3.19 16.34 -12.25
CA PHE A 244 -2.88 16.83 -10.90
C PHE A 244 -1.39 17.20 -10.74
N LEU A 245 -1.08 17.96 -9.69
CA LEU A 245 0.27 18.32 -9.25
C LEU A 245 0.58 17.65 -7.90
N GLU A 246 1.60 16.81 -7.84
CA GLU A 246 2.07 16.17 -6.61
C GLU A 246 3.27 16.92 -6.03
N GLN A 247 3.16 17.23 -4.73
CA GLN A 247 4.12 17.97 -3.90
C GLN A 247 4.90 19.06 -4.66
N PRO A 248 4.22 20.12 -5.16
CA PRO A 248 4.85 21.15 -6.00
C PRO A 248 5.97 21.92 -5.28
N MET A 249 5.77 22.21 -4.00
CA MET A 249 6.63 23.08 -3.18
C MET A 249 7.07 22.38 -1.89
N PRO A 250 8.12 22.88 -1.20
CA PRO A 250 8.56 22.38 0.10
C PRO A 250 7.41 22.21 1.08
N LYS A 251 7.33 21.05 1.74
CA LYS A 251 6.23 20.72 2.66
C LYS A 251 6.08 21.69 3.85
N THR A 252 7.09 22.50 4.13
CA THR A 252 7.08 23.53 5.17
C THR A 252 6.40 24.83 4.72
N MET A 253 6.13 25.02 3.43
CA MET A 253 5.48 26.22 2.86
C MET A 253 3.95 26.06 2.85
N THR A 254 3.37 25.65 3.97
CA THR A 254 1.94 25.29 4.09
C THR A 254 1.00 26.38 3.59
N ASP A 255 1.25 27.65 3.93
CA ASP A 255 0.40 28.77 3.52
C ASP A 255 0.44 29.00 2.01
N ASP A 256 1.62 28.92 1.40
CA ASP A 256 1.77 29.07 -0.04
C ASP A 256 1.17 27.89 -0.80
N ILE A 257 1.26 26.67 -0.25
CA ILE A 257 0.62 25.49 -0.83
C ILE A 257 -0.90 25.59 -0.74
N ALA A 258 -1.45 26.04 0.40
CA ALA A 258 -2.88 26.28 0.54
C ALA A 258 -3.37 27.34 -0.45
N TRP A 259 -2.61 28.43 -0.61
CA TRP A 259 -2.87 29.47 -1.60
C TRP A 259 -2.84 28.91 -3.03
N LEU A 260 -1.82 28.12 -3.37
CA LEU A 260 -1.71 27.48 -4.69
C LEU A 260 -2.90 26.53 -4.92
N ASN A 261 -3.22 25.67 -3.97
CA ASN A 261 -4.30 24.70 -4.07
C ASN A 261 -5.67 25.37 -4.28
N ALA A 262 -5.90 26.52 -3.65
CA ALA A 262 -7.14 27.29 -3.84
C ALA A 262 -7.26 27.95 -5.22
N ASN A 263 -6.14 28.24 -5.90
CA ASN A 263 -6.10 28.95 -7.18
C ASN A 263 -5.75 28.04 -8.37
N SER A 264 -5.26 26.83 -8.12
CA SER A 264 -4.77 25.91 -9.14
C SER A 264 -5.93 25.35 -10.01
N PRO A 265 -5.78 25.28 -11.34
CA PRO A 265 -6.76 24.65 -12.23
C PRO A 265 -6.76 23.12 -12.17
N VAL A 266 -5.83 22.53 -11.43
CA VAL A 266 -5.72 21.08 -11.19
C VAL A 266 -5.52 20.80 -9.69
N PRO A 267 -5.95 19.62 -9.19
CA PRO A 267 -5.76 19.24 -7.79
C PRO A 267 -4.28 19.24 -7.38
N VAL A 268 -3.98 19.72 -6.17
CA VAL A 268 -2.67 19.59 -5.52
C VAL A 268 -2.69 18.39 -4.55
N VAL A 269 -1.72 17.49 -4.69
CA VAL A 269 -1.60 16.22 -3.95
C VAL A 269 -0.43 16.30 -2.96
N ALA A 270 -0.67 15.96 -1.70
CA ALA A 270 0.38 15.83 -0.67
C ALA A 270 1.09 14.48 -0.80
N ASP A 271 2.42 14.47 -0.97
CA ASP A 271 3.24 13.26 -0.83
C ASP A 271 4.15 13.39 0.41
N GLU A 272 5.27 14.12 0.32
CA GLU A 272 6.22 14.25 1.43
C GLU A 272 5.63 14.96 2.66
N ALA A 273 4.58 15.76 2.47
CA ALA A 273 3.83 16.38 3.56
C ALA A 273 2.98 15.38 4.37
N LEU A 274 2.53 14.28 3.77
CA LEU A 274 1.79 13.22 4.47
C LEU A 274 2.72 12.03 4.76
N GLN A 275 3.06 11.81 6.02
CA GLN A 275 3.76 10.61 6.46
C GLN A 275 2.82 9.67 7.21
N THR A 276 2.09 10.19 8.20
CA THR A 276 1.26 9.40 9.12
C THR A 276 -0.17 9.91 9.19
N ILE A 277 -1.01 9.23 9.99
CA ILE A 277 -2.39 9.65 10.24
C ILE A 277 -2.46 11.00 10.97
N ASP A 278 -1.45 11.35 11.78
CA ASP A 278 -1.44 12.60 12.55
C ASP A 278 -1.27 13.83 11.64
N ASP A 279 -0.54 13.67 10.54
CA ASP A 279 -0.36 14.73 9.54
C ASP A 279 -1.69 15.07 8.86
N LEU A 280 -2.59 14.09 8.68
CA LEU A 280 -3.78 14.18 7.84
C LEU A 280 -4.70 15.35 8.22
N LEU A 281 -4.94 15.57 9.52
CA LEU A 281 -5.87 16.61 9.98
C LEU A 281 -5.46 18.01 9.53
N THR A 282 -4.15 18.25 9.42
CA THR A 282 -3.60 19.54 9.00
C THR A 282 -3.67 19.77 7.49
N MET A 283 -3.98 18.72 6.70
CA MET A 283 -3.98 18.79 5.24
C MET A 283 -5.26 19.40 4.65
N LYS A 284 -6.35 19.47 5.42
CA LYS A 284 -7.63 19.99 4.95
C LYS A 284 -7.50 21.46 4.54
N GLY A 285 -7.80 21.76 3.28
CA GLY A 285 -7.69 23.11 2.71
C GLY A 285 -6.29 23.45 2.19
N VAL A 286 -5.25 22.77 2.69
CA VAL A 286 -3.89 22.88 2.16
C VAL A 286 -3.74 22.08 0.87
N TYR A 287 -4.31 20.88 0.83
CA TYR A 287 -4.27 19.98 -0.31
C TYR A 287 -5.66 19.54 -0.76
N SER A 288 -5.80 19.21 -2.04
CA SER A 288 -7.02 18.61 -2.61
C SER A 288 -7.03 17.09 -2.47
N ALA A 289 -5.85 16.48 -2.38
CA ALA A 289 -5.69 15.04 -2.33
C ALA A 289 -4.44 14.65 -1.54
N ILE A 290 -4.34 13.36 -1.20
CA ILE A 290 -3.19 12.78 -0.52
C ILE A 290 -2.63 11.58 -1.27
N ASN A 291 -1.31 11.36 -1.19
CA ASN A 291 -0.63 10.16 -1.66
C ASN A 291 -0.20 9.29 -0.46
N ILE A 292 -0.89 8.16 -0.29
CA ILE A 292 -0.61 7.17 0.75
C ILE A 292 0.42 6.18 0.22
N LYS A 293 1.52 5.99 0.96
CA LYS A 293 2.53 4.97 0.68
C LYS A 293 2.77 4.16 1.95
N LEU A 294 2.76 2.83 1.84
CA LEU A 294 2.85 1.95 3.02
C LEU A 294 4.10 2.21 3.86
N MET A 295 5.24 2.46 3.20
CA MET A 295 6.53 2.74 3.86
C MET A 295 6.53 4.07 4.64
N LYS A 296 5.63 5.01 4.35
CA LYS A 296 5.51 6.26 5.11
C LYS A 296 4.66 6.10 6.36
N CYS A 297 3.54 5.40 6.22
CA CYS A 297 2.53 5.33 7.29
C CYS A 297 2.62 4.08 8.18
N GLY A 298 3.52 3.15 7.88
CA GLY A 298 3.73 1.95 8.72
C GLY A 298 2.92 0.73 8.31
N GLY A 299 2.38 0.68 7.09
CA GLY A 299 1.73 -0.52 6.55
C GLY A 299 0.27 -0.35 6.11
N MET A 300 -0.34 -1.49 5.78
CA MET A 300 -1.71 -1.65 5.29
C MET A 300 -2.75 -1.19 6.32
N ASN A 301 -2.55 -1.49 7.61
CA ASN A 301 -3.49 -1.11 8.66
C ASN A 301 -3.67 0.42 8.74
N ALA A 302 -2.55 1.15 8.86
CA ALA A 302 -2.56 2.60 8.91
C ALA A 302 -3.07 3.20 7.60
N ALA A 303 -2.63 2.67 6.45
CA ALA A 303 -3.06 3.15 5.14
C ALA A 303 -4.58 3.04 4.93
N TYR A 304 -5.21 1.94 5.36
CA TYR A 304 -6.66 1.78 5.30
C TYR A 304 -7.39 2.86 6.12
N LYS A 305 -6.93 3.11 7.35
CA LYS A 305 -7.49 4.15 8.24
C LYS A 305 -7.34 5.55 7.64
N ILE A 306 -6.17 5.86 7.09
CA ILE A 306 -5.88 7.14 6.43
C ILE A 306 -6.81 7.34 5.22
N ALA A 307 -6.97 6.33 4.36
CA ALA A 307 -7.81 6.41 3.17
C ALA A 307 -9.28 6.68 3.51
N LEU A 308 -9.82 5.99 4.53
CA LEU A 308 -11.19 6.21 5.00
C LEU A 308 -11.37 7.60 5.62
N MET A 309 -10.42 8.04 6.45
CA MET A 309 -10.50 9.35 7.10
C MET A 309 -10.38 10.49 6.07
N ALA A 310 -9.46 10.40 5.13
CA ALA A 310 -9.28 11.39 4.06
C ALA A 310 -10.53 11.52 3.19
N SER A 311 -11.15 10.38 2.84
CA SER A 311 -12.43 10.36 2.11
C SER A 311 -13.53 11.05 2.92
N GLY A 312 -13.62 10.78 4.22
CA GLY A 312 -14.56 11.45 5.14
C GLY A 312 -14.31 12.96 5.29
N MET A 313 -13.08 13.42 5.05
CA MET A 313 -12.70 14.83 5.01
C MET A 313 -12.98 15.50 3.65
N GLY A 314 -13.46 14.74 2.66
CA GLY A 314 -13.72 15.21 1.30
C GLY A 314 -12.48 15.33 0.42
N MET A 315 -11.36 14.73 0.84
CA MET A 315 -10.11 14.70 0.07
C MET A 315 -10.09 13.51 -0.87
N LYS A 316 -9.42 13.65 -2.01
CA LYS A 316 -9.15 12.51 -2.90
C LYS A 316 -7.96 11.71 -2.38
N VAL A 317 -7.96 10.41 -2.66
CA VAL A 317 -6.92 9.47 -2.28
C VAL A 317 -6.16 9.00 -3.51
N MET A 318 -4.84 8.99 -3.39
CA MET A 318 -3.91 8.32 -4.27
C MET A 318 -3.17 7.26 -3.47
N ILE A 319 -2.95 6.08 -4.07
CA ILE A 319 -2.04 5.07 -3.52
C ILE A 319 -0.76 5.06 -4.34
N GLY A 320 0.35 5.37 -3.70
CA GLY A 320 1.68 5.35 -4.31
C GLY A 320 2.56 4.27 -3.72
N CYS A 321 3.73 4.09 -4.32
CA CYS A 321 4.77 3.19 -3.83
C CYS A 321 6.12 3.89 -3.71
N MET A 322 7.08 3.17 -3.12
CA MET A 322 8.51 3.40 -3.36
C MET A 322 8.97 2.52 -4.54
N THR A 323 10.29 2.47 -4.78
CA THR A 323 10.82 1.36 -5.58
C THR A 323 10.80 0.10 -4.70
N GLU A 324 9.99 -0.87 -5.08
CA GLU A 324 9.57 -2.00 -4.23
C GLU A 324 9.49 -3.28 -5.07
N THR A 325 9.45 -4.45 -4.42
CA THR A 325 9.13 -5.71 -5.11
C THR A 325 7.62 -5.85 -5.32
N SER A 326 7.20 -6.91 -6.03
CA SER A 326 5.77 -7.23 -6.12
C SER A 326 5.12 -7.52 -4.75
N CYS A 327 5.89 -7.74 -3.67
CA CYS A 327 5.38 -7.89 -2.30
C CYS A 327 4.66 -6.62 -1.82
N ALA A 328 5.40 -5.51 -1.62
CA ALA A 328 4.80 -4.26 -1.15
C ALA A 328 3.81 -3.64 -2.16
N ILE A 329 4.09 -3.78 -3.47
CA ILE A 329 3.18 -3.29 -4.52
C ILE A 329 1.83 -4.00 -4.45
N SER A 330 1.81 -5.32 -4.27
CA SER A 330 0.55 -6.06 -4.15
C SER A 330 -0.18 -5.77 -2.85
N ALA A 331 0.55 -5.54 -1.76
CA ALA A 331 -0.02 -5.11 -0.49
C ALA A 331 -0.75 -3.75 -0.62
N ALA A 332 -0.09 -2.76 -1.24
CA ALA A 332 -0.68 -1.45 -1.50
C ALA A 332 -1.87 -1.54 -2.46
N ALA A 333 -1.80 -2.39 -3.48
CA ALA A 333 -2.88 -2.58 -4.45
C ALA A 333 -4.19 -3.05 -3.80
N GLN A 334 -4.16 -3.80 -2.69
CA GLN A 334 -5.38 -4.22 -1.97
C GLN A 334 -6.26 -3.03 -1.55
N LEU A 335 -5.67 -1.85 -1.35
CA LEU A 335 -6.35 -0.60 -0.97
C LEU A 335 -6.83 0.22 -2.17
N SER A 336 -6.36 -0.10 -3.39
CA SER A 336 -6.56 0.71 -4.58
C SER A 336 -8.03 1.00 -4.94
N PRO A 337 -9.05 0.16 -4.62
CA PRO A 337 -10.45 0.54 -4.80
C PRO A 337 -10.93 1.78 -4.03
N LEU A 338 -10.17 2.21 -3.00
CA LEU A 338 -10.45 3.43 -2.24
C LEU A 338 -9.88 4.69 -2.90
N ALA A 339 -9.12 4.55 -3.98
CA ALA A 339 -8.32 5.62 -4.56
C ALA A 339 -8.87 6.13 -5.89
N GLN A 340 -8.69 7.42 -6.14
CA GLN A 340 -8.96 8.03 -7.45
C GLN A 340 -7.79 7.83 -8.42
N TRP A 341 -6.57 7.73 -7.90
CA TRP A 341 -5.35 7.55 -8.68
C TRP A 341 -4.43 6.53 -8.02
N ALA A 342 -3.56 5.91 -8.81
CA ALA A 342 -2.50 5.08 -8.29
C ALA A 342 -1.18 5.33 -9.03
N ASP A 343 -0.09 5.12 -8.30
CA ASP A 343 1.29 5.11 -8.79
C ASP A 343 1.98 3.89 -8.19
N LEU A 344 1.69 2.73 -8.77
CA LEU A 344 2.11 1.40 -8.31
C LEU A 344 2.96 0.70 -9.38
N ASP A 345 4.06 1.34 -9.78
CA ASP A 345 4.96 0.88 -10.83
C ASP A 345 6.34 0.41 -10.32
N GLY A 346 6.59 0.50 -9.01
CA GLY A 346 7.90 0.29 -8.41
C GLY A 346 8.55 -1.06 -8.74
N ASN A 347 7.76 -2.14 -8.82
CA ASN A 347 8.23 -3.49 -9.16
C ASN A 347 8.64 -3.64 -10.63
N LEU A 348 8.20 -2.74 -11.51
CA LEU A 348 8.58 -2.78 -12.92
C LEU A 348 9.87 -2.02 -13.20
N LEU A 349 10.25 -1.13 -12.29
CA LEU A 349 11.50 -0.38 -12.35
C LEU A 349 12.72 -1.22 -11.94
N ILE A 350 12.51 -2.44 -11.43
CA ILE A 350 13.56 -3.34 -10.94
C ILE A 350 13.76 -4.57 -11.84
N SER A 351 14.96 -5.13 -11.84
CA SER A 351 15.32 -6.32 -12.64
C SER A 351 15.34 -7.64 -11.85
N ASN A 352 15.28 -7.58 -10.52
CA ASN A 352 15.45 -8.72 -9.61
C ASN A 352 14.25 -8.91 -8.66
N ASP A 353 13.03 -8.77 -9.17
CA ASP A 353 11.82 -9.02 -8.38
C ASP A 353 11.70 -10.51 -8.00
N CYS A 354 11.65 -10.80 -6.70
CA CYS A 354 11.55 -12.16 -6.16
C CYS A 354 10.10 -12.65 -5.99
N TYR A 355 9.10 -11.81 -6.28
CA TYR A 355 7.68 -12.14 -6.16
C TYR A 355 6.93 -11.96 -7.48
N GLU A 356 5.78 -12.62 -7.58
CA GLU A 356 4.69 -12.31 -8.51
C GLU A 356 3.49 -11.89 -7.70
N GLY A 357 2.71 -10.94 -8.20
CA GLY A 357 1.50 -10.50 -7.50
C GLY A 357 0.55 -9.75 -8.41
N VAL A 358 0.20 -8.53 -8.01
CA VAL A 358 -0.68 -7.67 -8.78
C VAL A 358 -0.15 -7.46 -10.20
N THR A 359 -1.06 -7.42 -11.16
CA THR A 359 -0.74 -7.16 -12.57
C THR A 359 -1.47 -5.91 -13.04
N ILE A 360 -1.02 -5.37 -14.17
CA ILE A 360 -1.66 -4.24 -14.82
C ILE A 360 -2.23 -4.74 -16.13
N THR A 361 -3.54 -4.57 -16.31
CA THR A 361 -4.25 -4.99 -17.51
C THR A 361 -4.91 -3.76 -18.11
N ASP A 362 -4.54 -3.42 -19.35
CA ASP A 362 -5.01 -2.21 -20.04
C ASP A 362 -4.81 -0.91 -19.21
N GLY A 363 -3.69 -0.84 -18.48
CA GLY A 363 -3.31 0.30 -17.63
C GLY A 363 -4.03 0.37 -16.27
N LYS A 364 -4.96 -0.56 -15.99
CA LYS A 364 -5.68 -0.65 -14.72
C LYS A 364 -5.03 -1.68 -13.80
N ILE A 365 -5.07 -1.42 -12.50
CA ILE A 365 -4.64 -2.38 -11.48
C ILE A 365 -5.61 -3.57 -11.45
N THR A 366 -5.10 -4.78 -11.62
CA THR A 366 -5.88 -6.02 -11.58
C THR A 366 -5.60 -6.79 -10.30
N LEU A 367 -6.58 -6.80 -9.39
CA LEU A 367 -6.52 -7.57 -8.15
C LEU A 367 -6.86 -9.03 -8.41
N ASN A 368 -5.95 -9.93 -8.02
CA ASN A 368 -6.17 -11.37 -8.14
C ASN A 368 -6.87 -11.94 -6.89
N GLU A 369 -7.48 -13.12 -7.03
CA GLU A 369 -8.22 -13.79 -5.95
C GLU A 369 -7.34 -14.66 -5.04
N LYS A 370 -6.00 -14.61 -5.16
CA LYS A 370 -5.13 -15.39 -4.28
C LYS A 370 -5.25 -14.85 -2.83
N PRO A 371 -5.26 -15.72 -1.81
CA PRO A 371 -5.33 -15.29 -0.41
C PRO A 371 -4.18 -14.36 0.01
N GLY A 372 -4.38 -13.60 1.09
CA GLY A 372 -3.34 -12.72 1.62
C GLY A 372 -3.27 -11.40 0.84
N ILE A 373 -2.04 -10.98 0.53
CA ILE A 373 -1.81 -9.82 -0.36
C ILE A 373 -1.77 -10.20 -1.84
N GLY A 374 -2.02 -11.48 -2.17
CA GLY A 374 -2.19 -11.95 -3.54
C GLY A 374 -0.88 -12.31 -4.26
N ILE A 375 0.18 -12.65 -3.51
CA ILE A 375 1.52 -12.91 -4.07
C ILE A 375 1.89 -14.39 -4.11
N THR A 376 2.88 -14.70 -4.94
CA THR A 376 3.62 -15.98 -4.97
C THR A 376 5.11 -15.71 -5.07
N GLU A 377 5.93 -16.50 -4.39
CA GLU A 377 7.39 -16.42 -4.52
C GLU A 377 7.83 -16.92 -5.91
N LYS A 378 8.63 -16.14 -6.64
CA LYS A 378 9.36 -16.58 -7.84
C LYS A 378 10.65 -17.30 -7.44
N ILE A 379 11.34 -16.73 -6.45
CA ILE A 379 12.62 -17.18 -5.95
C ILE A 379 12.44 -17.38 -4.45
N LYS A 380 12.83 -18.54 -3.93
CA LYS A 380 12.81 -18.77 -2.48
C LYS A 380 13.90 -17.91 -1.84
N MET A 381 13.46 -16.91 -1.07
CA MET A 381 14.35 -15.99 -0.38
C MET A 381 14.72 -16.50 1.01
N PHE A 382 13.79 -17.21 1.66
CA PHE A 382 13.97 -17.78 2.99
C PHE A 382 14.26 -19.28 2.91
N HIS A 383 15.30 -19.71 3.61
CA HIS A 383 15.65 -21.11 3.76
C HIS A 383 15.21 -21.59 5.14
N ASN A 384 14.55 -22.75 5.19
CA ASN A 384 14.03 -23.35 6.44
C ASN A 384 15.15 -23.84 7.37
#